data_AF-A0A7S3WFT6-F1
#
_entry.id   AF-A0A7S3WFT6-F1
#
_cell.length_a   1.000
_cell.length_b   1.000
_cell.length_c   1.000
_cell.angle_alpha   90.00
_cell.angle_beta   90.00
_cell.angle_gamma   90.00
#
_symmetry.space_group_name_H-M   'P 1'
#
loop_
_entity.id
_entity.type
_entity.pdbx_description
1 polymer ?
#
loop_
_entity_poly.entity_id
_entity_poly.type
_entity_poly.pdbx_seq_one_letter_code
_entity_poly.pdbx_strand_id
1 'polypeptide(L)'
;DGAGGFMMSGDGELQGQMVEQPPCPTNQQQQLAKHETVFVFDWDDTILPTSWLERIHAFSGGGVVPTLRPEAQRQIAALCTGAVETLDLAGTLGTVVIITNSAPGWVHQSCQLFMPQIMQQVRNYQVFAKPMHASPFTFKNTAFQRECRQFR
;
A
#
# COMPACT_ATOMS: atom_id res chain seq x y z
N ASP A 1 -13.11 -29.49 0.49
CA ASP A 1 -12.48 -30.46 1.39
C ASP A 1 -11.95 -29.77 2.63
N GLY A 2 -12.78 -29.69 3.67
CA GLY A 2 -12.48 -28.96 4.90
C GLY A 2 -11.81 -29.86 5.94
N ALA A 3 -10.59 -29.51 6.34
CA ALA A 3 -9.96 -30.07 7.54
C ALA A 3 -10.27 -29.13 8.72
N GLY A 4 -11.17 -29.54 9.61
CA GLY A 4 -11.45 -28.83 10.87
C GLY A 4 -10.36 -29.11 11.91
N GLY A 5 -9.90 -28.08 12.62
CA GLY A 5 -8.94 -28.20 13.73
C GLY A 5 -9.62 -28.41 15.08
N PHE A 6 -8.98 -29.17 15.98
CA PHE A 6 -9.44 -29.45 17.34
C PHE A 6 -8.70 -28.59 18.37
N MET A 7 -9.41 -28.10 19.41
CA MET A 7 -8.83 -27.50 20.62
C MET A 7 -9.15 -28.37 21.84
N MET A 8 -8.17 -28.59 22.72
CA MET A 8 -8.30 -29.39 23.95
C MET A 8 -8.82 -28.52 25.11
N SER A 9 -9.90 -28.93 25.77
CA SER A 9 -10.34 -28.40 27.06
C SER A 9 -9.92 -29.30 28.23
N GLY A 10 -9.80 -28.69 29.42
CA GLY A 10 -9.04 -29.18 30.59
C GLY A 10 -9.52 -30.46 31.29
N ASP A 11 -10.58 -31.12 30.83
CA ASP A 11 -11.16 -32.31 31.50
C ASP A 11 -11.08 -33.60 30.66
N GLY A 12 -10.28 -33.62 29.58
CA GLY A 12 -9.92 -34.86 28.87
C GLY A 12 -11.04 -35.53 28.05
N GLU A 13 -12.26 -34.98 28.03
CA GLU A 13 -13.32 -35.41 27.12
C GLU A 13 -13.31 -34.58 25.82
N LEU A 14 -13.09 -35.27 24.69
CA LEU A 14 -13.24 -34.70 23.35
C LEU A 14 -14.73 -34.53 23.02
N GLN A 15 -15.35 -33.46 23.50
CA GLN A 15 -16.64 -33.03 22.97
C GLN A 15 -16.40 -32.30 21.64
N GLY A 16 -16.57 -33.03 20.53
CA GLY A 16 -16.49 -32.45 19.18
C GLY A 16 -17.68 -31.53 18.93
N GLN A 17 -17.59 -30.26 19.31
CA GLN A 17 -18.44 -29.24 18.71
C GLN A 17 -17.98 -29.01 17.27
N MET A 18 -18.82 -29.39 16.31
CA MET A 18 -18.65 -28.94 14.92
C MET A 18 -18.76 -27.42 14.92
N VAL A 19 -17.63 -26.73 14.81
CA VAL A 19 -17.64 -25.30 14.47
C VAL A 19 -18.08 -25.22 13.02
N GLU A 20 -19.36 -24.92 12.77
CA GLU A 20 -19.84 -24.62 11.42
C GLU A 20 -18.97 -23.51 10.84
N GLN A 21 -18.28 -23.81 9.74
CA GLN A 21 -17.57 -22.77 9.00
C GLN A 21 -18.62 -21.79 8.45
N PRO A 22 -18.41 -20.47 8.59
CA PRO A 22 -19.33 -19.50 8.03
C PRO A 22 -19.47 -19.74 6.51
N PRO A 23 -20.67 -19.57 5.95
CA PRO A 23 -20.89 -19.77 4.52
C PRO A 23 -19.95 -18.87 3.72
N CYS A 24 -19.36 -19.41 2.66
CA CYS A 24 -18.51 -18.64 1.75
C CYS A 24 -19.34 -17.49 1.15
N PRO A 25 -18.84 -16.24 1.14
CA PRO A 25 -19.58 -15.11 0.61
C PRO A 25 -19.92 -15.31 -0.87
N THR A 26 -21.13 -14.92 -1.25
CA THR A 26 -21.58 -14.97 -2.66
C THR A 26 -20.79 -13.99 -3.53
N ASN A 27 -20.74 -14.22 -4.85
CA ASN A 27 -20.09 -13.29 -5.80
C ASN A 27 -20.63 -11.85 -5.68
N GLN A 28 -21.92 -11.67 -5.41
CA GLN A 28 -22.52 -10.34 -5.20
C GLN A 28 -22.00 -9.67 -3.93
N GLN A 29 -21.88 -10.43 -2.83
CA GLN A 29 -21.30 -9.91 -1.58
C GLN A 29 -19.82 -9.56 -1.73
N GLN A 30 -19.06 -10.37 -2.49
CA GLN A 30 -17.65 -10.09 -2.78
C GLN A 30 -17.49 -8.83 -3.65
N GLN A 31 -18.36 -8.66 -4.65
CA GLN A 31 -18.37 -7.48 -5.52
C GLN A 31 -18.73 -6.21 -4.74
N LEU A 32 -19.72 -6.30 -3.85
CA LEU A 32 -20.12 -5.20 -2.98
C LEU A 32 -18.99 -4.84 -2.02
N ALA A 33 -18.43 -5.82 -1.30
CA ALA A 33 -17.30 -5.61 -0.40
C ALA A 33 -16.13 -4.95 -1.13
N LYS A 34 -15.82 -5.35 -2.37
CA LYS A 34 -14.79 -4.70 -3.19
C LYS A 34 -15.11 -3.22 -3.46
N HIS A 35 -16.35 -2.89 -3.79
CA HIS A 35 -16.75 -1.51 -4.09
C HIS A 35 -16.74 -0.62 -2.84
N GLU A 36 -16.97 -1.21 -1.66
CA GLU A 36 -16.96 -0.55 -0.36
C GLU A 36 -15.57 -0.55 0.31
N THR A 37 -14.57 -1.22 -0.30
CA THR A 37 -13.22 -1.32 0.24
C THR A 37 -12.28 -0.31 -0.40
N VAL A 38 -11.55 0.43 0.43
CA VAL A 38 -10.45 1.31 0.04
C VAL A 38 -9.16 0.91 0.74
N PHE A 39 -8.07 0.81 -0.04
CA PHE A 39 -6.71 0.64 0.44
C PHE A 39 -5.98 1.97 0.36
N VAL A 40 -5.54 2.45 1.51
CA VAL A 40 -4.77 3.70 1.61
C VAL A 40 -3.31 3.39 1.84
N PHE A 41 -2.45 3.85 0.93
CA PHE A 41 -1.00 3.74 1.06
C PHE A 41 -0.35 5.10 1.34
N ASP A 42 0.64 5.08 2.23
CA ASP A 42 1.62 6.14 2.31
C ASP A 42 2.74 5.92 1.28
N TRP A 43 3.54 6.95 1.02
CA TRP A 43 4.62 6.88 0.04
C TRP A 43 6.00 6.78 0.69
N ASP A 44 6.41 7.83 1.40
CA ASP A 44 7.76 7.99 1.95
C ASP A 44 8.00 7.05 3.14
N ASP A 45 9.11 6.33 3.10
CA ASP A 45 9.47 5.23 4.01
C ASP A 45 8.38 4.17 4.19
N THR A 46 7.49 4.04 3.19
CA THR A 46 6.48 2.98 3.09
C THR A 46 6.64 2.21 1.78
N ILE A 47 6.48 2.88 0.64
CA ILE A 47 6.74 2.32 -0.69
C ILE A 47 8.13 2.76 -1.17
N LEU A 48 8.43 4.06 -1.10
CA LEU A 48 9.75 4.59 -1.45
C LEU A 48 10.62 4.65 -0.19
N PRO A 49 11.80 3.99 -0.14
CA PRO A 49 12.67 4.01 1.03
C PRO A 49 13.48 5.31 1.12
N THR A 50 12.80 6.45 1.29
CA THR A 50 13.39 7.80 1.28
C THR A 50 14.50 8.00 2.29
N SER A 51 14.35 7.52 3.52
CA SER A 51 15.39 7.61 4.56
C SER A 51 16.64 6.79 4.21
N TRP A 52 16.50 5.72 3.44
CA TRP A 52 17.65 4.95 2.95
C TRP A 52 18.31 5.64 1.76
N LEU A 53 17.52 6.16 0.82
CA LEU A 53 18.01 6.95 -0.32
C LEU A 53 18.81 8.18 0.15
N GLU A 54 18.35 8.86 1.19
CA GLU A 54 19.06 9.98 1.83
C GLU A 54 20.41 9.53 2.39
N ARG A 55 20.44 8.41 3.12
CA ARG A 55 21.66 7.85 3.73
C ARG A 55 22.71 7.45 2.72
N ILE A 56 22.32 7.06 1.50
CA ILE A 56 23.26 6.75 0.42
C ILE A 56 23.55 7.97 -0.48
N HIS A 57 23.11 9.17 -0.09
CA HIS A 57 23.27 10.42 -0.81
C HIS A 57 22.67 10.40 -2.23
N ALA A 58 21.57 9.66 -2.41
CA ALA A 58 20.92 9.53 -3.71
C ALA A 58 20.30 10.85 -4.20
N PHE A 59 20.01 11.80 -3.31
CA PHE A 59 19.43 13.10 -3.67
C PHE A 59 20.47 14.19 -3.95
N SER A 60 21.76 13.93 -3.73
CA SER A 60 22.82 14.96 -3.71
C SER A 60 23.31 15.41 -5.10
N GLY A 61 22.49 15.31 -6.16
CA GLY A 61 22.89 15.49 -7.57
C GLY A 61 22.60 16.85 -8.21
N GLY A 62 22.10 17.84 -7.48
CA GLY A 62 21.97 19.23 -7.98
C GLY A 62 21.17 19.42 -9.28
N GLY A 63 20.25 18.50 -9.61
CA GLY A 63 19.45 18.53 -10.85
C GLY A 63 19.82 17.47 -11.90
N VAL A 64 20.85 16.66 -11.66
CA VAL A 64 21.16 15.47 -12.47
C VAL A 64 20.39 14.26 -11.95
N VAL A 65 19.91 13.39 -12.85
CA VAL A 65 19.26 12.13 -12.50
C VAL A 65 20.18 11.33 -11.55
N PRO A 66 19.70 10.89 -10.38
CA PRO A 66 20.49 10.11 -9.43
C PRO A 66 21.12 8.89 -10.09
N THR A 67 22.45 8.84 -10.12
CA THR A 67 23.15 7.61 -10.51
C THR A 67 23.34 6.75 -9.26
N LEU A 68 22.37 5.89 -8.99
CA LEU A 68 22.49 4.88 -7.93
C LEU A 68 23.62 3.89 -8.25
N ARG A 69 24.34 3.42 -7.23
CA ARG A 69 25.30 2.32 -7.39
C ARG A 69 24.58 1.07 -7.90
N PRO A 70 25.22 0.18 -8.69
CA PRO A 70 24.56 -1.00 -9.26
C PRO A 70 23.84 -1.88 -8.25
N GLU A 71 24.41 -2.02 -7.04
CA GLU A 71 23.78 -2.78 -5.95
C GLU A 71 22.50 -2.09 -5.44
N ALA A 72 22.53 -0.77 -5.25
CA ALA A 72 21.35 0.00 -4.87
C ALA A 72 20.25 -0.07 -5.94
N GLN A 73 20.62 -0.03 -7.23
CA GLN A 73 19.67 -0.20 -8.33
C GLN A 73 18.99 -1.58 -8.29
N ARG A 74 19.75 -2.65 -8.03
CA ARG A 74 19.18 -4.01 -7.89
C ARG A 74 18.23 -4.12 -6.70
N GLN A 75 18.60 -3.55 -5.55
CA GLN A 75 17.76 -3.55 -4.35
C GLN A 75 16.45 -2.81 -4.58
N ILE A 76 16.52 -1.63 -5.22
CA ILE A 76 15.31 -0.88 -5.59
C ILE A 76 14.48 -1.63 -6.63
N ALA A 77 15.09 -2.25 -7.64
CA ALA A 77 14.34 -3.05 -8.61
C ALA A 77 13.61 -4.24 -7.97
N ALA A 78 14.24 -4.94 -7.02
CA ALA A 78 13.60 -6.02 -6.28
C ALA A 78 12.45 -5.52 -5.40
N LEU A 79 12.64 -4.37 -4.74
CA LEU A 79 11.58 -3.69 -3.99
C LEU A 79 10.40 -3.32 -4.91
N CYS A 80 10.69 -2.79 -6.11
CA CYS A 80 9.66 -2.43 -7.08
C CYS A 80 8.75 -3.62 -7.40
N THR A 81 9.31 -4.81 -7.59
CA THR A 81 8.52 -6.02 -7.86
C THR A 81 7.50 -6.28 -6.74
N GLY A 82 7.94 -6.30 -5.48
CA GLY A 82 7.04 -6.54 -4.35
C GLY A 82 6.00 -5.44 -4.17
N ALA A 83 6.37 -4.18 -4.43
CA ALA A 83 5.42 -3.07 -4.37
C ALA A 83 4.38 -3.12 -5.50
N VAL A 84 4.76 -3.49 -6.73
CA VAL A 84 3.81 -3.71 -7.84
C VAL A 84 2.81 -4.79 -7.48
N GLU A 85 3.29 -5.96 -7.04
CA GLU A 85 2.44 -7.10 -6.65
C GLU A 85 1.47 -6.72 -5.54
N THR A 86 1.94 -5.96 -4.54
CA THR A 86 1.12 -5.49 -3.41
C THR A 86 0.01 -4.55 -3.89
N LEU A 87 0.36 -3.57 -4.73
CA LEU A 87 -0.57 -2.57 -5.23
C LEU A 87 -1.59 -3.18 -6.22
N ASP A 88 -1.18 -4.16 -7.03
CA ASP A 88 -2.06 -4.89 -7.94
C ASP A 88 -3.05 -5.73 -7.15
N LEU A 89 -2.57 -6.49 -6.16
CA LEU A 89 -3.44 -7.28 -5.29
C LEU A 89 -4.45 -6.39 -4.57
N ALA A 90 -4.03 -5.27 -4.00
CA ALA A 90 -4.93 -4.30 -3.39
C ALA A 90 -5.99 -3.78 -4.40
N GLY A 91 -5.60 -3.48 -5.63
CA GLY A 91 -6.51 -3.08 -6.70
C GLY A 91 -7.51 -4.16 -7.13
N THR A 92 -7.16 -5.44 -6.97
CA THR A 92 -8.11 -6.54 -7.21
C THR A 92 -9.18 -6.63 -6.12
N LEU A 93 -8.86 -6.19 -4.90
CA LEU A 93 -9.68 -6.31 -3.71
C LEU A 93 -10.47 -5.03 -3.39
N GLY A 94 -10.08 -3.88 -3.94
CA GLY A 94 -10.74 -2.61 -3.66
C GLY A 94 -10.14 -1.43 -4.43
N THR A 95 -10.50 -0.22 -4.04
CA THR A 95 -9.93 1.01 -4.62
C THR A 95 -8.61 1.34 -3.95
N VAL A 96 -7.57 1.63 -4.73
CA VAL A 96 -6.25 2.04 -4.20
C VAL A 96 -6.11 3.55 -4.27
N VAL A 97 -5.74 4.16 -3.14
CA VAL A 97 -5.41 5.59 -3.05
C VAL A 97 -4.08 5.79 -2.32
N ILE A 98 -3.33 6.81 -2.75
CA ILE A 98 -2.09 7.22 -2.09
C ILE A 98 -2.35 8.52 -1.33
N ILE A 99 -2.04 8.56 -0.04
CA ILE A 99 -2.12 9.76 0.78
C ILE A 99 -0.76 10.00 1.42
N THR A 100 -0.07 11.07 1.03
CA THR A 100 1.30 11.38 1.49
C THR A 100 1.42 12.81 2.00
N ASN A 101 2.28 13.00 3.01
CA ASN A 101 2.66 14.33 3.49
C ASN A 101 3.67 15.06 2.60
N SER A 102 4.16 14.40 1.56
CA SER A 102 5.05 14.99 0.57
C SER A 102 4.36 16.00 -0.34
N ALA A 103 5.18 16.83 -0.98
CA ALA A 103 4.70 17.87 -1.88
C ALA A 103 3.99 17.29 -3.12
N PRO A 104 3.04 18.02 -3.72
CA PRO A 104 2.42 17.61 -4.98
C PRO A 104 3.47 17.36 -6.07
N GLY A 105 3.30 16.29 -6.83
CA GLY A 105 4.25 15.86 -7.86
C GLY A 105 5.37 14.93 -7.36
N TRP A 106 5.66 14.90 -6.05
CA TRP A 106 6.76 14.09 -5.51
C TRP A 106 6.65 12.59 -5.82
N VAL A 107 5.46 12.00 -5.71
CA VAL A 107 5.23 10.58 -6.00
C VAL A 107 5.64 10.24 -7.44
N HIS A 108 5.22 11.04 -8.41
CA HIS A 108 5.51 10.81 -9.82
C HIS A 108 6.98 11.06 -10.14
N GLN A 109 7.55 12.14 -9.60
CA GLN A 109 8.96 12.48 -9.77
C GLN A 109 9.86 11.39 -9.19
N SER A 110 9.60 10.92 -7.97
CA SER A 110 10.40 9.89 -7.33
C SER A 110 10.27 8.53 -8.02
N CYS A 111 9.12 8.19 -8.61
CA CYS A 111 9.02 7.04 -9.53
C CYS A 111 9.99 7.18 -10.71
N GLN A 112 10.06 8.34 -11.38
CA GLN A 112 10.97 8.53 -12.51
C GLN A 112 12.43 8.39 -12.12
N LEU A 113 12.80 8.88 -10.93
CA LEU A 113 14.19 8.90 -10.47
C LEU A 113 14.65 7.53 -9.94
N PHE A 114 13.78 6.81 -9.22
CA PHE A 114 14.18 5.62 -8.46
C PHE A 114 13.41 4.36 -8.84
N MET A 115 12.12 4.47 -9.16
CA MET A 115 11.21 3.32 -9.32
C MET A 115 10.44 3.35 -10.64
N PRO A 116 11.12 3.40 -11.81
CA PRO A 116 10.46 3.61 -13.10
C PRO A 116 9.48 2.48 -13.46
N GLN A 117 9.69 1.27 -12.93
CA GLN A 117 8.81 0.11 -13.16
C GLN A 117 7.40 0.31 -12.59
N ILE A 118 7.27 1.04 -11.48
CA ILE A 118 5.98 1.28 -10.80
C ILE A 118 5.20 2.44 -11.44
N MET A 119 5.86 3.28 -12.24
CA MET A 119 5.30 4.55 -12.71
C MET A 119 3.96 4.39 -13.44
N GLN A 120 3.82 3.38 -14.29
CA GLN A 120 2.57 3.15 -15.05
C GLN A 120 1.39 2.82 -14.13
N GLN A 121 1.64 2.01 -13.11
CA GLN A 121 0.62 1.60 -12.14
C GLN A 121 0.18 2.80 -11.28
N VAL A 122 1.14 3.57 -10.77
CA VAL A 122 0.86 4.74 -9.91
C VAL A 122 0.09 5.84 -10.62
N ARG A 123 0.24 6.00 -11.94
CA ARG A 123 -0.57 6.96 -12.73
C ARG A 123 -2.06 6.63 -12.71
N ASN A 124 -2.44 5.38 -12.45
CA ASN A 124 -3.82 4.96 -12.37
C ASN A 124 -4.44 5.16 -10.98
N TYR A 125 -3.64 5.56 -9.99
CA TYR A 125 -4.11 5.77 -8.62
C TYR A 125 -4.35 7.25 -8.33
N GLN A 126 -5.35 7.50 -7.48
CA GLN A 126 -5.57 8.84 -6.94
C GLN A 126 -4.48 9.15 -5.90
N VAL A 127 -3.81 10.29 -6.06
CA VAL A 127 -2.73 10.73 -5.17
C VAL A 127 -3.14 12.03 -4.48
N PHE A 128 -3.29 11.96 -3.16
CA PHE A 128 -3.55 13.10 -2.28
C PHE A 128 -2.27 13.50 -1.56
N ALA A 129 -1.53 14.41 -2.20
CA ALA A 129 -0.32 15.00 -1.63
C ALA A 129 -0.63 16.25 -0.82
N LYS A 130 0.22 16.56 0.16
CA LYS A 130 0.03 17.70 1.07
C LYS A 130 0.22 19.03 0.34
N PRO A 131 -0.80 19.90 0.31
CA PRO A 131 -0.64 21.25 -0.21
C PRO A 131 0.47 22.02 0.53
N MET A 132 1.13 22.96 -0.16
CA MET A 132 2.26 23.71 0.40
C MET A 132 1.90 24.44 1.70
N HIS A 133 0.68 24.99 1.78
CA HIS A 133 0.20 25.76 2.94
C HIS A 133 -0.45 24.88 4.03
N ALA A 134 -0.57 23.57 3.80
CA ALA A 134 -1.20 22.68 4.76
C ALA A 134 -0.19 22.17 5.79
N SER A 135 -0.62 22.09 7.05
CA SER A 135 0.15 21.48 8.13
C SER A 135 0.33 19.98 7.90
N PRO A 136 1.57 19.44 7.99
CA PRO A 136 1.81 18.00 7.85
C PRO A 136 1.19 17.18 8.98
N PHE A 137 0.91 17.80 10.14
CA PHE A 137 0.31 17.11 11.28
C PHE A 137 -1.19 16.89 11.13
N THR A 138 -1.88 17.73 10.35
CA THR A 138 -3.34 17.67 10.22
C THR A 138 -3.79 17.19 8.86
N PHE A 139 -3.08 17.54 7.78
CA PHE A 139 -3.47 17.24 6.40
C PHE A 139 -3.79 15.76 6.22
N LYS A 140 -2.86 14.88 6.61
CA LYS A 140 -2.97 13.45 6.31
C LYS A 140 -4.18 12.82 6.98
N ASN A 141 -4.45 13.20 8.24
CA ASN A 141 -5.63 12.74 8.98
C ASN A 141 -6.94 13.24 8.35
N THR A 142 -6.99 14.51 7.95
CA THR A 142 -8.16 15.09 7.28
C THR A 142 -8.39 14.46 5.91
N ALA A 143 -7.34 14.26 5.12
CA ALA A 143 -7.41 13.60 3.82
C ALA A 143 -7.89 12.15 3.98
N PHE A 144 -7.30 11.38 4.89
CA PHE A 144 -7.72 10.02 5.20
C PHE A 144 -9.22 9.95 5.53
N GLN A 145 -9.68 10.77 6.48
CA GLN A 145 -11.10 10.81 6.85
C GLN A 145 -12.01 11.20 5.68
N ARG A 146 -11.60 12.16 4.85
CA ARG A 146 -12.38 12.63 3.71
C ARG A 146 -12.52 11.55 2.64
N GLU A 147 -11.42 10.87 2.29
CA GLU A 147 -11.44 9.84 1.25
C GLU A 147 -12.15 8.57 1.72
N CYS A 148 -11.89 8.10 2.95
CA CYS A 148 -12.54 6.89 3.46
C CYS A 148 -14.06 7.05 3.62
N ARG A 149 -14.59 8.26 3.84
CA ARG A 149 -16.04 8.50 3.95
C ARG A 149 -16.83 8.19 2.68
N GLN A 150 -16.16 8.12 1.53
CA GLN A 150 -16.78 7.80 0.23
C GLN A 150 -17.08 6.31 0.07
N PHE A 151 -16.49 5.48 0.93
CA PHE A 151 -16.60 4.03 0.94
C PHE A 151 -17.37 3.64 2.21
N ARG A 152 -18.54 3.00 2.06
CA ARG A 152 -19.45 2.63 3.15
C ARG A 152 -19.97 1.24 2.92
#